data_AF-A0A350X4Z2-F1
#
_entry.id   AF-A0A350X4Z2-F1
#
_cell.length_a   1.000
_cell.length_b   1.000
_cell.length_c   1.000
_cell.angle_alpha   90.00
_cell.angle_beta   90.00
_cell.angle_gamma   90.00
#
_symmetry.space_group_name_H-M   'P 1'
#
loop_
_entity.id
_entity.type
_entity.pdbx_description
1 polymer ?
#
loop_
_entity_poly.entity_id
_entity_poly.type
_entity_poly.pdbx_seq_one_letter_code
_entity_poly.pdbx_strand_id
1 'polypeptide(L)'
;MPSVTRLICLANSWKHSDRCIAGITTIKGQWIRVVSDLPDGRITKEMRQIGGTEPALLDILAIPLAKTGPDYGFESENLSVLPGKWERVGQVTPAYLLKHCSKEEYILHNDLRHVEVPYLQSLPVPQRRTLELIKAVKVSVRPLGTKYEGSQKWEGTIVTESGKKLTTTITDPVFVRKLDLGYRPKNPCLVTVSLSMPWRPDDWRGEGDPCWKLIAGVVELPEEHQQNIESKNDLDDLPF
;
A
#
# COMPACT_ATOMS: atom_id res chain seq x y z
N MET A 1 -16.34 23.08 9.97
CA MET A 1 -15.73 22.70 8.69
C MET A 1 -15.24 21.27 8.81
N PRO A 2 -15.44 20.40 7.79
CA PRO A 2 -14.86 19.05 7.81
C PRO A 2 -13.34 19.15 7.93
N SER A 3 -12.72 18.32 8.78
CA SER A 3 -11.27 18.30 8.93
C SER A 3 -10.64 17.74 7.66
N VAL A 4 -9.74 18.51 7.07
CA VAL A 4 -8.94 18.05 5.93
C VAL A 4 -7.77 17.24 6.47
N THR A 5 -7.68 15.99 6.03
CA THR A 5 -6.61 15.07 6.40
C THR A 5 -5.59 14.98 5.27
N ARG A 6 -4.30 15.07 5.63
CA ARG A 6 -3.20 14.95 4.68
C ARG A 6 -2.55 13.58 4.78
N LEU A 7 -2.48 12.87 3.66
CA LEU A 7 -1.84 11.55 3.58
C LEU A 7 -0.94 11.45 2.36
N ILE A 8 0.15 10.70 2.48
CA ILE A 8 1.00 10.31 1.36
C ILE A 8 0.39 9.07 0.74
N CYS A 9 -0.01 9.13 -0.52
CA CYS A 9 -0.64 8.02 -1.23
C CYS A 9 0.37 6.89 -1.44
N LEU A 10 0.11 5.72 -0.84
CA LEU A 10 0.95 4.52 -0.93
C LEU A 10 0.25 3.36 -1.63
N ALA A 11 -1.06 3.42 -1.77
CA ALA A 11 -1.84 2.55 -2.62
C ALA A 11 -2.92 3.35 -3.35
N ASN A 12 -3.00 3.13 -4.66
CA ASN A 12 -4.17 3.43 -5.49
C ASN A 12 -4.49 2.18 -6.31
N SER A 13 -4.90 1.12 -5.63
CA SER A 13 -4.97 -0.24 -6.18
C SER A 13 -6.39 -0.60 -6.61
N TRP A 14 -6.54 -1.63 -7.44
CA TRP A 14 -7.84 -2.17 -7.81
C TRP A 14 -8.60 -2.76 -6.61
N LYS A 15 -9.87 -2.39 -6.46
CA LYS A 15 -10.87 -3.03 -5.61
C LYS A 15 -12.13 -3.24 -6.44
N HIS A 16 -12.34 -4.47 -6.92
CA HIS A 16 -13.29 -4.76 -7.99
C HIS A 16 -13.06 -3.84 -9.21
N SER A 17 -14.09 -3.16 -9.71
CA SER A 17 -14.01 -2.22 -10.84
C SER A 17 -13.55 -0.80 -10.44
N ASP A 18 -13.21 -0.57 -9.17
CA ASP A 18 -12.86 0.75 -8.61
C ASP A 18 -11.54 0.70 -7.82
N ARG A 19 -11.33 1.65 -6.89
CA ARG A 19 -10.07 1.81 -6.18
C ARG A 19 -10.15 1.58 -4.68
N CYS A 20 -9.07 1.05 -4.13
CA CYS A 20 -8.67 1.23 -2.75
C CYS A 20 -7.57 2.30 -2.71
N ILE A 21 -7.80 3.38 -1.95
CA ILE A 21 -6.82 4.44 -1.75
C ILE A 21 -6.38 4.42 -0.30
N ALA A 22 -5.07 4.29 -0.10
CA ALA A 22 -4.50 4.25 1.24
C ALA A 22 -3.12 4.88 1.30
N GLY A 23 -2.71 5.25 2.52
CA GLY A 23 -1.47 5.96 2.74
C GLY A 23 -1.19 6.21 4.20
N ILE A 24 -0.15 6.98 4.46
CA ILE A 24 0.24 7.36 5.83
C ILE A 24 0.14 8.87 6.02
N THR A 25 -0.24 9.29 7.24
CA THR A 25 -0.24 10.71 7.60
C THR A 25 1.16 11.31 7.57
N THR A 26 1.29 12.55 7.08
CA THR A 26 2.59 13.22 6.96
C THR A 26 3.26 13.51 8.31
N ILE A 27 2.46 13.68 9.37
CA ILE A 27 2.93 14.07 10.71
C ILE A 27 3.29 12.84 11.54
N LYS A 28 2.40 11.84 11.60
CA LYS A 28 2.52 10.72 12.54
C LYS A 28 2.91 9.39 11.88
N GLY A 29 2.90 9.31 10.54
CA GLY A 29 3.11 8.04 9.83
C GLY A 29 2.00 7.01 10.07
N GLN A 30 0.85 7.42 10.61
CA GLN A 30 -0.29 6.54 10.85
C GLN A 30 -0.98 6.19 9.53
N TRP A 31 -1.31 4.91 9.36
CA TRP A 31 -2.09 4.45 8.22
C TRP A 31 -3.49 5.04 8.18
N ILE A 32 -3.93 5.35 6.97
CA ILE A 32 -5.29 5.75 6.62
C ILE A 32 -5.68 4.97 5.37
N ARG A 33 -6.85 4.35 5.39
CA ARG A 33 -7.55 3.88 4.20
C ARG A 33 -8.77 4.75 3.98
N VAL A 34 -8.85 5.36 2.81
CA VAL A 34 -10.00 6.19 2.45
C VAL A 34 -11.13 5.28 2.03
N VAL A 35 -12.30 5.43 2.65
CA VAL A 35 -13.48 4.60 2.34
C VAL A 35 -14.71 5.45 2.03
N SER A 36 -15.54 4.97 1.11
CA SER A 36 -16.86 5.53 0.82
C SER A 36 -17.94 4.90 1.71
N ASP A 37 -19.19 5.24 1.44
CA ASP A 37 -20.39 4.63 2.01
C ASP A 37 -20.83 3.33 1.28
N LEU A 38 -20.11 2.91 0.24
CA LEU A 38 -20.38 1.65 -0.44
C LEU A 38 -20.08 0.45 0.47
N PRO A 39 -20.71 -0.72 0.26
CA PRO A 39 -20.60 -1.87 1.17
C PRO A 39 -19.17 -2.38 1.41
N ASP A 40 -18.29 -2.22 0.43
CA ASP A 40 -16.88 -2.58 0.51
C ASP A 40 -15.97 -1.34 0.65
N GLY A 41 -16.53 -0.14 0.85
CA GLY A 41 -15.78 1.10 1.00
C GLY A 41 -14.95 1.53 -0.22
N ARG A 42 -15.14 0.92 -1.40
CA ARG A 42 -14.38 1.28 -2.61
C ARG A 42 -14.59 2.73 -3.00
N ILE A 43 -13.56 3.37 -3.55
CA ILE A 43 -13.62 4.76 -3.99
C ILE A 43 -13.90 4.81 -5.50
N THR A 44 -15.05 5.38 -5.87
CA THR A 44 -15.45 5.51 -7.27
C THR A 44 -14.58 6.50 -8.03
N LYS A 45 -14.67 6.49 -9.36
CA LYS A 45 -13.89 7.38 -10.21
C LYS A 45 -14.22 8.85 -9.94
N GLU A 46 -15.50 9.15 -9.77
CA GLU A 46 -16.01 10.49 -9.53
C GLU A 46 -15.51 11.06 -8.20
N MET A 47 -15.34 10.20 -7.19
CA MET A 47 -14.86 10.60 -5.87
C MET A 47 -13.35 10.92 -5.83
N ARG A 48 -12.53 10.12 -6.53
CA ARG A 48 -11.06 10.20 -6.41
C ARG A 48 -10.38 11.14 -7.41
N GLN A 49 -11.06 11.55 -8.48
CA GLN A 49 -10.41 12.35 -9.52
C GLN A 49 -10.06 13.76 -9.02
N ILE A 50 -8.79 14.13 -9.21
CA ILE A 50 -8.27 15.46 -8.88
C ILE A 50 -7.96 16.17 -10.20
N GLY A 51 -8.80 17.14 -10.58
CA GLY A 51 -8.66 17.85 -11.86
C GLY A 51 -8.68 16.92 -13.08
N GLY A 52 -9.47 15.84 -13.04
CA GLY A 52 -9.55 14.82 -14.09
C GLY A 52 -8.45 13.76 -14.06
N THR A 53 -7.49 13.85 -13.13
CA THR A 53 -6.38 12.90 -13.00
C THR A 53 -6.55 11.97 -11.79
N GLU A 54 -5.98 10.77 -11.88
CA GLU A 54 -5.93 9.81 -10.77
C GLU A 54 -4.82 10.21 -9.78
N PRO A 55 -5.01 10.01 -8.45
CA PRO A 55 -3.94 10.13 -7.47
C PRO A 55 -2.78 9.18 -7.80
N ALA A 56 -1.55 9.68 -7.80
CA ALA A 56 -0.37 8.84 -8.00
C ALA A 56 0.23 8.41 -6.65
N LEU A 57 0.99 7.31 -6.66
CA LEU A 57 1.83 6.97 -5.51
C LEU A 57 2.79 8.13 -5.23
N LEU A 58 3.07 8.36 -3.94
CA LEU A 58 3.89 9.45 -3.40
C LEU A 58 3.23 10.84 -3.39
N ASP A 59 2.08 11.03 -4.04
CA ASP A 59 1.33 12.28 -3.95
C ASP A 59 0.90 12.52 -2.50
N ILE A 60 1.02 13.77 -2.03
CA ILE A 60 0.42 14.22 -0.78
C ILE A 60 -0.99 14.69 -1.11
N LEU A 61 -1.98 13.93 -0.64
CA LEU A 61 -3.40 14.20 -0.85
C LEU A 61 -3.96 14.91 0.38
N ALA A 62 -4.72 15.98 0.15
CA ALA A 62 -5.56 16.63 1.14
C ALA A 62 -7.02 16.25 0.86
N ILE A 63 -7.62 15.51 1.79
CA ILE A 63 -8.94 14.90 1.62
C ILE A 63 -9.83 15.25 2.81
N PRO A 64 -11.07 15.73 2.60
CA PRO A 64 -12.07 15.83 3.66
C PRO A 64 -12.43 14.43 4.16
N LEU A 65 -11.98 14.08 5.36
CA LEU A 65 -12.23 12.76 5.97
C LEU A 65 -12.87 12.93 7.34
N ALA A 66 -13.76 12.00 7.68
CA ALA A 66 -14.26 11.84 9.03
C ALA A 66 -13.15 11.29 9.94
N LYS A 67 -13.38 11.35 11.26
CA LYS A 67 -12.43 10.79 12.25
C LYS A 67 -12.47 9.27 12.33
N THR A 68 -13.51 8.65 11.76
CA THR A 68 -13.76 7.21 11.74
C THR A 68 -14.41 6.82 10.42
N GLY A 69 -14.48 5.52 10.15
CA GLY A 69 -15.22 4.92 9.06
C GLY A 69 -15.60 3.48 9.40
N PRO A 70 -16.32 2.77 8.51
CA PRO A 70 -16.60 1.35 8.69
C PRO A 70 -15.28 0.57 8.75
N ASP A 71 -14.98 -0.06 9.89
CA ASP A 71 -13.76 -0.84 10.10
C ASP A 71 -13.93 -2.33 9.75
N TYR A 72 -15.18 -2.77 9.50
CA TYR A 72 -15.54 -4.17 9.25
C TYR A 72 -15.06 -5.14 10.33
N GLY A 73 -14.75 -4.63 11.53
CA GLY A 73 -14.18 -5.37 12.65
C GLY A 73 -12.66 -5.63 12.59
N PHE A 74 -11.93 -5.20 11.56
CA PHE A 74 -10.48 -5.44 11.46
C PHE A 74 -9.65 -4.33 10.78
N GLU A 75 -10.25 -3.44 10.00
CA GLU A 75 -9.60 -2.33 9.29
C GLU A 75 -9.70 -1.00 10.08
N SER A 76 -8.97 -0.93 11.19
CA SER A 76 -8.99 0.24 12.10
C SER A 76 -8.54 1.57 11.48
N GLU A 77 -7.86 1.52 10.33
CA GLU A 77 -7.36 2.68 9.58
C GLU A 77 -8.42 3.33 8.67
N ASN A 78 -9.62 2.76 8.56
CA ASN A 78 -10.64 3.23 7.64
C ASN A 78 -11.23 4.57 8.11
N LEU A 79 -11.19 5.58 7.21
CA LEU A 79 -11.80 6.89 7.42
C LEU A 79 -12.77 7.20 6.29
N SER A 80 -14.02 7.54 6.64
CA SER A 80 -15.05 7.86 5.66
C SER A 80 -14.77 9.20 4.95
N VAL A 81 -14.94 9.20 3.64
CA VAL A 81 -14.96 10.42 2.83
C VAL A 81 -16.11 11.32 3.27
N LEU A 82 -15.80 12.62 3.43
CA LEU A 82 -16.78 13.67 3.65
C LEU A 82 -16.98 14.49 2.36
N PRO A 83 -18.09 15.24 2.25
CA PRO A 83 -18.27 16.18 1.16
C PRO A 83 -17.12 17.20 1.07
N GLY A 84 -16.60 17.38 -0.14
CA GLY A 84 -15.59 18.38 -0.47
C GLY A 84 -14.63 17.90 -1.56
N LYS A 85 -13.74 18.79 -1.99
CA LYS A 85 -12.78 18.49 -3.06
C LYS A 85 -11.50 17.87 -2.48
N TRP A 86 -10.97 16.91 -3.22
CA TRP A 86 -9.64 16.38 -2.98
C TRP A 86 -8.62 17.26 -3.67
N GLU A 87 -7.48 17.49 -3.03
CA GLU A 87 -6.40 18.29 -3.58
C GLU A 87 -5.09 17.53 -3.50
N ARG A 88 -4.27 17.66 -4.55
CA ARG A 88 -2.87 17.26 -4.50
C ARG A 88 -2.06 18.47 -4.05
N VAL A 89 -1.48 18.37 -2.85
CA VAL A 89 -0.79 19.49 -2.19
C VAL A 89 0.73 19.34 -2.19
N GLY A 90 1.25 18.26 -2.77
CA GLY A 90 2.68 18.02 -2.89
C GLY A 90 2.98 16.58 -3.30
N GLN A 91 4.26 16.21 -3.23
CA GLN A 91 4.75 14.86 -3.47
C GLN A 91 5.99 14.63 -2.60
N VAL A 92 6.22 13.39 -2.17
CA VAL A 92 7.46 13.00 -1.46
C VAL A 92 8.39 12.19 -2.36
N THR A 93 9.67 12.15 -2.03
CA THR A 93 10.60 11.23 -2.68
C THR A 93 10.43 9.81 -2.13
N PRO A 94 10.79 8.76 -2.90
CA PRO A 94 10.83 7.40 -2.37
C PRO A 94 11.66 7.27 -1.10
N ALA A 95 12.84 7.90 -1.04
CA ALA A 95 13.74 7.85 0.11
C ALA A 95 13.09 8.36 1.41
N TYR A 96 12.20 9.35 1.33
CA TYR A 96 11.46 9.87 2.49
C TYR A 96 10.68 8.77 3.23
N LEU A 97 10.21 7.76 2.50
CA LEU A 97 9.36 6.70 3.03
C LEU A 97 10.13 5.59 3.76
N LEU A 98 11.46 5.52 3.63
CA LEU A 98 12.28 4.49 4.28
C LEU A 98 12.08 4.43 5.80
N LYS A 99 11.88 5.60 6.43
CA LYS A 99 11.60 5.69 7.88
C LYS A 99 10.26 5.11 8.31
N HIS A 100 9.35 4.87 7.36
CA HIS A 100 8.02 4.31 7.59
C HIS A 100 7.92 2.82 7.21
N CYS A 101 9.02 2.22 6.73
CA CYS A 101 9.08 0.78 6.49
C CYS A 101 8.89 0.02 7.80
N SER A 102 8.05 -1.00 7.73
CA SER A 102 7.85 -1.93 8.82
C SER A 102 9.13 -2.66 9.18
N LYS A 103 9.31 -2.91 10.48
CA LYS A 103 10.40 -3.69 11.06
C LYS A 103 9.93 -5.06 11.57
N GLU A 104 8.69 -5.40 11.25
CA GLU A 104 8.02 -6.60 11.73
C GLU A 104 8.60 -7.84 11.06
N GLU A 105 8.64 -8.95 11.79
CA GLU A 105 9.21 -10.20 11.27
C GLU A 105 8.41 -10.74 10.09
N TYR A 106 7.08 -10.65 10.16
CA TYR A 106 6.18 -11.15 9.12
C TYR A 106 5.44 -10.01 8.44
N ILE A 107 5.35 -10.11 7.12
CA ILE A 107 4.52 -9.22 6.29
C ILE A 107 3.06 -9.55 6.60
N LEU A 108 2.36 -8.63 7.26
CA LEU A 108 0.99 -8.76 7.72
C LEU A 108 0.78 -10.07 8.49
N HIS A 109 1.39 -10.14 9.67
CA HIS A 109 1.18 -11.13 10.75
C HIS A 109 1.78 -12.52 10.59
N ASN A 110 1.82 -13.09 9.39
CA ASN A 110 2.28 -14.47 9.17
C ASN A 110 3.01 -14.63 7.81
N ASP A 111 3.46 -15.84 7.48
CA ASP A 111 4.12 -16.19 6.21
C ASP A 111 3.14 -16.71 5.13
N LEU A 112 1.85 -16.82 5.48
CA LEU A 112 0.80 -17.24 4.55
C LEU A 112 0.45 -16.14 3.55
N ARG A 113 -0.26 -16.51 2.48
CA ARG A 113 -0.80 -15.54 1.49
C ARG A 113 -2.05 -14.80 1.98
N HIS A 114 -2.58 -15.16 3.14
CA HIS A 114 -3.78 -14.59 3.71
C HIS A 114 -3.65 -14.47 5.23
N VAL A 115 -4.58 -13.76 5.84
CA VAL A 115 -4.78 -13.71 7.28
C VAL A 115 -6.27 -13.90 7.52
N GLU A 116 -6.65 -14.79 8.44
CA GLU A 116 -8.07 -15.03 8.72
C GLU A 116 -8.67 -13.94 9.62
N VAL A 117 -9.92 -13.58 9.37
CA VAL A 117 -10.64 -12.56 10.16
C VAL A 117 -10.68 -12.86 11.66
N PRO A 118 -10.96 -14.10 12.12
CA PRO A 118 -10.93 -14.42 13.55
C PRO A 118 -9.58 -14.14 14.21
N TYR A 119 -8.47 -14.39 13.50
CA TYR A 119 -7.14 -14.06 14.00
C TYR A 119 -6.99 -12.54 14.17
N LEU A 120 -7.34 -11.73 13.16
CA LEU A 120 -7.29 -10.28 13.25
C LEU A 120 -8.16 -9.74 14.41
N GLN A 121 -9.35 -10.29 14.58
CA GLN A 121 -10.28 -9.88 15.63
C GLN A 121 -9.80 -10.26 17.04
N SER A 122 -8.99 -11.31 17.16
CA SER A 122 -8.37 -11.70 18.44
C SER A 122 -7.26 -10.73 18.90
N LEU A 123 -6.68 -9.96 17.98
CA LEU A 123 -5.65 -8.97 18.30
C LEU A 123 -6.26 -7.68 18.88
N PRO A 124 -5.54 -6.98 19.78
CA PRO A 124 -5.85 -5.60 20.15
C PRO A 124 -5.90 -4.69 18.91
N VAL A 125 -6.83 -3.74 18.87
CA VAL A 125 -7.06 -2.85 17.71
C VAL A 125 -5.77 -2.24 17.14
N PRO A 126 -4.83 -1.67 17.93
CA PRO A 126 -3.60 -1.08 17.39
C PRO A 126 -2.65 -2.08 16.73
N GLN A 127 -2.83 -3.38 17.00
CA GLN A 127 -2.02 -4.45 16.44
C GLN A 127 -2.65 -5.04 15.16
N ARG A 128 -3.88 -4.65 14.79
CA ARG A 128 -4.58 -5.14 13.58
C ARG A 128 -4.06 -4.48 12.31
N ARG A 129 -2.83 -4.83 11.92
CA ARG A 129 -2.22 -4.35 10.67
C ARG A 129 -2.96 -4.92 9.46
N THR A 130 -3.58 -4.08 8.63
CA THR A 130 -4.14 -4.51 7.33
C THR A 130 -3.48 -3.84 6.14
N LEU A 131 -2.59 -2.89 6.42
CA LEU A 131 -1.70 -2.21 5.49
C LEU A 131 -0.29 -2.22 6.06
N GLU A 132 0.69 -2.37 5.18
CA GLU A 132 2.09 -2.36 5.56
C GLU A 132 2.95 -1.85 4.41
N LEU A 133 3.96 -1.04 4.75
CA LEU A 133 4.98 -0.59 3.82
C LEU A 133 6.25 -1.35 4.15
N ILE A 134 6.83 -2.01 3.16
CA ILE A 134 8.07 -2.78 3.34
C ILE A 134 9.13 -2.32 2.35
N LYS A 135 10.40 -2.45 2.75
CA LYS A 135 11.53 -2.40 1.83
C LYS A 135 11.80 -3.81 1.31
N ALA A 136 11.58 -4.03 0.02
CA ALA A 136 11.90 -5.26 -0.68
C ALA A 136 13.28 -5.11 -1.36
N VAL A 137 14.24 -5.95 -0.98
CA VAL A 137 15.56 -6.01 -1.65
C VAL A 137 15.45 -6.68 -3.01
N LYS A 138 14.41 -7.48 -3.23
CA LYS A 138 14.14 -8.13 -4.50
C LYS A 138 12.64 -8.19 -4.77
N VAL A 139 12.25 -7.75 -5.95
CA VAL A 139 10.92 -7.93 -6.53
C VAL A 139 11.08 -8.66 -7.86
N SER A 140 10.38 -9.78 -8.01
CA SER A 140 10.22 -10.47 -9.29
C SER A 140 8.74 -10.61 -9.64
N VAL A 141 8.43 -10.64 -10.92
CA VAL A 141 7.05 -10.66 -11.42
C VAL A 141 6.86 -11.74 -12.46
N ARG A 142 5.67 -12.34 -12.49
CA ARG A 142 5.26 -13.26 -13.55
C ARG A 142 3.78 -13.08 -13.89
N PRO A 143 3.37 -13.31 -15.15
CA PRO A 143 1.96 -13.37 -15.50
C PRO A 143 1.33 -14.64 -14.90
N LEU A 144 0.10 -14.52 -14.39
CA LEU A 144 -0.74 -15.65 -13.94
C LEU A 144 -1.77 -16.06 -14.99
N GLY A 145 -2.05 -15.19 -15.96
CA GLY A 145 -3.08 -15.40 -16.98
C GLY A 145 -3.73 -14.08 -17.39
N THR A 146 -4.79 -14.15 -18.17
CA THR A 146 -5.57 -13.00 -18.62
C THR A 146 -6.78 -12.78 -17.71
N LYS A 147 -7.07 -11.52 -17.39
CA LYS A 147 -8.34 -11.10 -16.80
C LYS A 147 -9.43 -11.12 -17.86
N TYR A 148 -10.69 -11.13 -17.42
CA TYR A 148 -11.87 -11.06 -18.29
C TYR A 148 -11.85 -9.85 -19.23
N GLU A 149 -11.26 -8.73 -18.79
CA GLU A 149 -11.11 -7.47 -19.54
C GLU A 149 -9.86 -7.44 -20.45
N GLY A 150 -9.19 -8.56 -20.68
CA GLY A 150 -8.03 -8.66 -21.59
C GLY A 150 -6.68 -8.21 -21.03
N SER A 151 -6.63 -7.55 -19.88
CA SER A 151 -5.35 -7.24 -19.19
C SER A 151 -4.78 -8.47 -18.48
N GLN A 152 -3.45 -8.57 -18.32
CA GLN A 152 -2.87 -9.71 -17.60
C GLN A 152 -3.06 -9.57 -16.08
N LYS A 153 -3.32 -10.70 -15.41
CA LYS A 153 -3.20 -10.83 -13.97
C LYS A 153 -1.73 -11.09 -13.66
N TRP A 154 -1.12 -10.27 -12.82
CA TRP A 154 0.28 -10.39 -12.44
C TRP A 154 0.43 -10.87 -11.00
N GLU A 155 1.42 -11.72 -10.77
CA GLU A 155 1.91 -12.09 -9.46
C GLU A 155 3.29 -11.47 -9.23
N GLY A 156 3.50 -10.93 -8.04
CA GLY A 156 4.79 -10.45 -7.58
C GLY A 156 5.32 -11.34 -6.46
N THR A 157 6.62 -11.60 -6.46
CA THR A 157 7.36 -12.14 -5.33
C THR A 157 8.25 -11.05 -4.76
N ILE A 158 8.07 -10.74 -3.48
CA ILE A 158 8.87 -9.77 -2.75
C ILE A 158 9.72 -10.50 -1.71
N VAL A 159 10.97 -10.06 -1.56
CA VAL A 159 11.91 -10.56 -0.54
C VAL A 159 12.38 -9.36 0.29
N THR A 160 12.24 -9.45 1.61
CA THR A 160 12.69 -8.42 2.55
C THR A 160 14.18 -8.54 2.84
N GLU A 161 14.76 -7.53 3.50
CA GLU A 161 16.16 -7.59 4.00
C GLU A 161 16.39 -8.76 4.96
N SER A 162 15.37 -9.15 5.74
CA SER A 162 15.40 -10.32 6.62
C SER A 162 15.19 -11.66 5.92
N GLY A 163 15.10 -11.68 4.59
CA GLY A 163 14.92 -12.89 3.78
C GLY A 163 13.48 -13.44 3.75
N LYS A 164 12.51 -12.76 4.36
CA LYS A 164 11.11 -13.16 4.33
C LYS A 164 10.54 -12.94 2.94
N LYS A 165 9.74 -13.90 2.49
CA LYS A 165 9.23 -13.96 1.12
C LYS A 165 7.71 -13.96 1.12
N LEU A 166 7.12 -13.09 0.30
CA LEU A 166 5.69 -13.13 -0.01
C LEU A 166 5.53 -13.18 -1.53
N THR A 167 4.76 -14.14 -2.01
CA THR A 167 4.35 -14.20 -3.42
C THR A 167 2.84 -14.00 -3.48
N THR A 168 2.35 -12.96 -4.16
CA THR A 168 0.92 -12.67 -4.25
C THR A 168 0.55 -11.79 -5.45
N THR A 169 -0.75 -11.60 -5.68
CA THR A 169 -1.31 -10.81 -6.78
C THR A 169 -0.94 -9.33 -6.65
N ILE A 170 -0.61 -8.71 -7.78
CA ILE A 170 -0.40 -7.27 -7.91
C ILE A 170 -1.71 -6.59 -8.30
N THR A 171 -2.10 -5.58 -7.54
CA THR A 171 -3.34 -4.80 -7.75
C THR A 171 -3.09 -3.33 -8.05
N ASP A 172 -1.85 -2.87 -8.06
CA ASP A 172 -1.47 -1.53 -8.54
C ASP A 172 -1.71 -1.41 -10.07
N PRO A 173 -2.67 -0.57 -10.53
CA PRO A 173 -3.00 -0.40 -11.94
C PRO A 173 -1.86 0.18 -12.78
N VAL A 174 -1.10 1.12 -12.23
CA VAL A 174 -0.03 1.81 -12.95
C VAL A 174 1.11 0.83 -13.13
N PHE A 175 1.44 0.08 -12.08
CA PHE A 175 2.48 -0.93 -12.16
C PHE A 175 2.08 -2.09 -13.09
N VAL A 176 0.86 -2.62 -12.98
CA VAL A 176 0.34 -3.65 -13.91
C VAL A 176 0.44 -3.18 -15.37
N ARG A 177 0.00 -1.95 -15.67
CA ARG A 177 0.11 -1.40 -17.03
C ARG A 177 1.55 -1.31 -17.52
N LYS A 178 2.51 -0.94 -16.66
CA LYS A 178 3.93 -0.97 -17.02
C LYS A 178 4.37 -2.39 -17.36
N LEU A 179 3.99 -3.39 -16.55
CA LEU A 179 4.35 -4.79 -16.78
C LEU A 179 3.78 -5.34 -18.09
N ASP A 180 2.53 -4.99 -18.41
CA ASP A 180 1.88 -5.34 -19.69
C ASP A 180 2.66 -4.78 -20.90
N LEU A 181 3.31 -3.62 -20.74
CA LEU A 181 4.19 -3.01 -21.74
C LEU A 181 5.62 -3.58 -21.74
N GLY A 182 5.87 -4.68 -21.02
CA GLY A 182 7.16 -5.35 -20.97
C GLY A 182 8.12 -4.82 -19.90
N TYR A 183 7.69 -3.86 -19.07
CA TYR A 183 8.52 -3.34 -17.98
C TYR A 183 8.90 -4.42 -16.97
N ARG A 184 10.07 -4.28 -16.34
CA ARG A 184 10.50 -5.11 -15.20
C ARG A 184 11.01 -4.22 -14.09
N PRO A 185 10.65 -4.51 -12.82
CA PRO A 185 11.01 -3.65 -11.70
C PRO A 185 12.51 -3.65 -11.43
N LYS A 186 13.04 -2.49 -11.06
CA LYS A 186 14.37 -2.33 -10.48
C LYS A 186 14.34 -2.59 -8.98
N ASN A 187 15.48 -2.96 -8.42
CA ASN A 187 15.63 -3.21 -7.00
C ASN A 187 16.62 -2.22 -6.39
N PRO A 188 16.44 -1.83 -5.11
CA PRO A 188 15.35 -2.23 -4.22
C PRO A 188 14.04 -1.46 -4.48
N CYS A 189 12.92 -1.98 -3.98
CA CYS A 189 11.61 -1.35 -4.05
C CYS A 189 11.05 -1.09 -2.65
N LEU A 190 10.27 -0.03 -2.51
CA LEU A 190 9.26 0.08 -1.48
C LEU A 190 7.96 -0.54 -1.99
N VAL A 191 7.39 -1.44 -1.19
CA VAL A 191 6.18 -2.17 -1.56
C VAL A 191 5.12 -1.96 -0.49
N THR A 192 3.95 -1.50 -0.89
CA THR A 192 2.77 -1.47 -0.03
C THR A 192 2.00 -2.77 -0.19
N VAL A 193 1.87 -3.50 0.91
CA VAL A 193 1.09 -4.72 1.00
C VAL A 193 -0.20 -4.40 1.75
N SER A 194 -1.33 -4.91 1.24
CA SER A 194 -2.65 -4.71 1.84
C SER A 194 -3.38 -6.04 1.99
N LEU A 195 -4.34 -6.11 2.91
CA LEU A 195 -5.32 -7.18 2.97
C LEU A 195 -6.55 -6.84 2.11
N SER A 196 -7.11 -7.85 1.43
CA SER A 196 -8.39 -7.75 0.74
C SER A 196 -9.56 -7.77 1.73
N MET A 197 -10.77 -7.45 1.24
CA MET A 197 -11.99 -7.91 1.92
C MET A 197 -11.98 -9.44 2.00
N PRO A 198 -12.64 -10.05 3.00
CA PRO A 198 -12.65 -11.49 3.17
C PRO A 198 -13.33 -12.15 1.98
N TRP A 199 -12.72 -13.19 1.41
CA TRP A 199 -13.29 -13.95 0.29
C TRP A 199 -12.81 -15.40 0.31
N ARG A 200 -13.76 -16.33 0.39
CA ARG A 200 -13.50 -17.77 0.34
C ARG A 200 -13.53 -18.26 -1.12
N PRO A 201 -12.44 -18.82 -1.65
CA PRO A 201 -12.52 -19.63 -2.86
C PRO A 201 -13.32 -20.93 -2.58
N ASP A 202 -13.84 -21.55 -3.63
CA ASP A 202 -14.69 -22.77 -3.51
C ASP A 202 -13.96 -23.94 -2.83
N ASP A 203 -12.64 -24.02 -2.97
CA ASP A 203 -11.78 -25.05 -2.37
C ASP A 203 -11.22 -24.66 -1.00
N TRP A 204 -11.72 -23.58 -0.38
CA TRP A 204 -11.25 -23.10 0.92
C TRP A 204 -11.50 -24.12 2.03
N ARG A 205 -10.45 -24.44 2.79
CA ARG A 205 -10.50 -25.40 3.91
C ARG A 205 -10.21 -24.78 5.28
N GLY A 206 -9.95 -23.47 5.34
CA GLY A 206 -9.74 -22.77 6.60
C GLY A 206 -11.04 -22.57 7.38
N GLU A 207 -10.92 -22.37 8.68
CA GLU A 207 -12.08 -22.21 9.57
C GLU A 207 -12.68 -20.80 9.48
N GLY A 208 -11.81 -19.77 9.37
CA GLY A 208 -12.21 -18.37 9.22
C GLY A 208 -12.30 -17.91 7.76
N ASP A 209 -12.88 -16.71 7.58
CA ASP A 209 -12.83 -16.01 6.29
C ASP A 209 -11.41 -15.46 6.04
N PRO A 210 -10.77 -15.78 4.91
CA PRO A 210 -9.43 -15.30 4.62
C PRO A 210 -9.45 -13.91 3.97
N CYS A 211 -8.64 -13.00 4.51
CA CYS A 211 -8.24 -11.77 3.85
C CYS A 211 -6.91 -12.00 3.12
N TRP A 212 -6.90 -11.87 1.80
CA TRP A 212 -5.73 -12.16 0.98
C TRP A 212 -4.75 -10.97 0.97
N LYS A 213 -3.45 -11.26 1.11
CA LYS A 213 -2.39 -10.25 0.97
C LYS A 213 -2.26 -9.86 -0.49
N LEU A 214 -2.11 -8.58 -0.80
CA LEU A 214 -2.03 -8.04 -2.15
C LEU A 214 -0.90 -7.02 -2.24
N ILE A 215 -0.17 -6.99 -3.35
CA ILE A 215 0.80 -5.92 -3.67
C ILE A 215 0.01 -4.75 -4.24
N ALA A 216 -0.24 -3.74 -3.41
CA ALA A 216 -1.12 -2.60 -3.69
C ALA A 216 -0.39 -1.35 -4.20
N GLY A 217 0.93 -1.29 -4.03
CA GLY A 217 1.77 -0.21 -4.56
C GLY A 217 3.22 -0.67 -4.67
N VAL A 218 3.89 -0.27 -5.75
CA VAL A 218 5.33 -0.54 -5.96
C VAL A 218 6.03 0.75 -6.36
N VAL A 219 7.00 1.17 -5.53
CA VAL A 219 7.82 2.36 -5.77
C VAL A 219 9.28 1.94 -5.78
N GLU A 220 9.96 2.14 -6.89
CA GLU A 220 11.40 1.85 -6.99
C GLU A 220 12.20 2.88 -6.19
N LEU A 221 13.19 2.40 -5.44
CA LEU A 221 14.19 3.27 -4.86
C LEU A 221 15.23 3.58 -5.94
N PRO A 222 15.69 4.84 -6.04
CA PRO A 222 16.82 5.16 -6.89
C PRO A 222 18.01 4.31 -6.44
N GLU A 223 18.82 3.87 -7.41
CA GLU A 223 20.12 3.29 -7.09
C GLU A 223 20.89 4.31 -6.26
N GLU A 224 21.18 3.97 -5.00
CA GLU A 224 22.17 4.69 -4.23
C GLU A 224 23.42 4.74 -5.10
N HIS A 225 23.86 5.93 -5.51
CA HIS A 225 25.19 6.05 -6.09
C HIS A 225 26.14 5.48 -5.02
N GLN A 226 26.68 4.28 -5.28
CA GLN A 226 27.68 3.61 -4.46
C GLN A 226 29.02 4.35 -4.51
N GLN A 227 29.01 5.67 -4.32
CA GLN A 227 30.19 6.52 -4.26
C GLN A 227 30.05 7.46 -3.07
N ASN A 228 31.02 7.33 -2.16
CA ASN A 228 31.36 8.21 -1.03
C ASN A 228 30.81 7.86 0.36
N ILE A 229 30.97 6.61 0.80
CA ILE A 229 31.21 6.30 2.23
C ILE A 229 32.62 5.70 2.47
N GLU A 230 33.50 5.73 1.45
CA GLU A 230 34.94 5.53 1.61
C GLU A 230 35.70 6.77 1.15
N SER A 231 35.50 7.90 1.83
CA SER A 231 36.45 9.03 1.95
C SER A 231 35.75 10.26 2.52
N LYS A 232 35.56 10.26 3.84
CA LYS A 232 35.81 11.41 4.73
C LYS A 232 35.46 10.99 6.16
N ASN A 233 36.38 10.21 6.74
CA ASN A 233 36.78 10.50 8.11
C ASN A 233 37.40 11.89 8.07
N ASP A 234 36.63 12.90 8.43
CA ASP A 234 37.13 14.17 8.97
C ASP A 234 36.06 14.60 10.00
N LEU A 235 36.18 14.02 11.20
CA LEU A 235 35.92 14.76 12.41
C LEU A 235 36.97 15.87 12.44
N ASP A 236 36.54 17.10 12.18
CA ASP A 236 36.91 18.30 12.94
C ASP A 236 36.45 19.56 12.18
N ASP A 237 36.14 20.59 12.96
CA ASP A 237 35.89 21.97 12.57
C ASP A 237 34.59 22.31 11.82
N LEU A 238 33.59 22.77 12.58
CA LEU A 238 33.00 24.08 12.26
C LEU A 238 32.72 24.90 13.54
N PRO A 239 33.26 26.14 13.63
CA PRO A 239 32.94 27.11 14.65
C PRO A 239 31.71 27.96 14.26
N PHE A 240 31.05 28.48 15.30
CA PHE A 240 29.91 29.42 15.36
C PHE A 240 28.50 28.82 15.18
#